data_AF-A0A392UED6-F1
#
_entry.id   AF-A0A392UED6-F1
#
_cell.length_a   1.000
_cell.length_b   1.000
_cell.length_c   1.000
_cell.angle_alpha   90.00
_cell.angle_beta   90.00
_cell.angle_gamma   90.00
#
_symmetry.space_group_name_H-M   'P 1'
#
loop_
_entity.id
_entity.type
_entity.pdbx_description
1 polymer ?
#
loop_
_entity_poly.entity_id
_entity_poly.type
_entity_poly.pdbx_seq_one_letter_code
_entity_poly.pdbx_strand_id
1 'polypeptide(L)' 'AAQAEAAAAPPPPPQQQQHYPVHPNMPQQQQYSDYELGMTAYQYNLAYRMDVELPPFSPPLLAAVERYRAQTPIPPYYPL' A
#
# COMPACT_ATOMS: atom_id res chain seq x y z
N ALA A 1 37.16 6.96 -33.93
CA ALA A 1 35.75 6.58 -34.04
C ALA A 1 35.07 6.91 -32.72
N ALA A 2 33.95 7.63 -32.76
CA ALA A 2 33.23 8.11 -31.58
C ALA A 2 32.24 7.04 -31.10
N GLN A 3 32.25 6.72 -29.82
CA GLN A 3 31.24 5.89 -29.16
C GLN A 3 30.34 6.81 -28.34
N ALA A 4 29.10 6.98 -28.81
CA ALA A 4 28.06 7.68 -28.08
C ALA A 4 27.54 6.76 -26.97
N GLU A 5 27.96 7.04 -25.74
CA GLU A 5 27.43 6.37 -24.55
C GLU A 5 26.09 7.01 -24.22
N ALA A 6 25.00 6.35 -24.62
CA ALA A 6 23.67 6.71 -24.19
C ALA A 6 23.65 6.71 -22.66
N ALA A 7 23.36 7.87 -22.06
CA ALA A 7 23.24 8.03 -20.63
C ALA A 7 22.14 7.11 -20.09
N ALA A 8 22.53 5.91 -19.66
CA ALA A 8 21.68 5.05 -18.85
C ALA A 8 21.40 5.80 -17.55
N ALA A 9 20.11 6.05 -17.27
CA ALA A 9 19.68 6.56 -15.98
C ALA A 9 20.27 5.66 -14.87
N PRO A 10 20.72 6.23 -13.73
CA PRO A 10 21.24 5.43 -12.63
C PRO A 10 20.19 4.38 -12.23
N PRO A 11 20.58 3.15 -11.85
CA PRO A 11 19.65 2.18 -11.31
C PRO A 11 18.89 2.82 -10.14
N PRO A 12 17.57 2.57 -9.98
CA PRO A 12 16.84 3.08 -8.83
C PRO A 12 17.58 2.66 -7.56
N PRO A 13 17.67 3.53 -6.54
CA PRO A 13 18.32 3.17 -5.29
C PRO A 13 17.69 1.88 -4.75
N PRO A 14 18.47 0.97 -4.15
CA PRO A 14 17.90 -0.21 -3.52
C PRO A 14 16.83 0.27 -2.55
N GLN A 15 15.59 -0.15 -2.76
CA GLN A 15 14.52 0.10 -1.81
C GLN A 15 14.93 -0.60 -0.54
N GLN A 16 15.51 0.18 0.39
CA GLN A 16 15.80 -0.22 1.75
C GLN A 16 14.44 -0.59 2.32
N GLN A 17 14.09 -1.88 2.17
CA GLN A 17 12.99 -2.49 2.91
C GLN A 17 13.27 -2.12 4.35
N GLN A 18 12.46 -1.21 4.87
CA GLN A 18 12.54 -0.75 6.25
C GLN A 18 12.51 -2.02 7.09
N HIS A 19 13.69 -2.43 7.56
CA HIS A 19 13.86 -3.53 8.50
C HIS A 19 13.23 -3.04 9.80
N TYR A 20 11.90 -3.08 9.86
CA TYR A 20 11.20 -3.14 11.12
C TYR A 20 11.72 -4.38 11.83
N PRO A 21 12.21 -4.28 13.08
CA PRO A 21 12.62 -5.45 13.81
C PRO A 21 11.42 -6.40 13.89
N VAL A 22 11.50 -7.52 13.18
CA VAL A 22 10.52 -8.61 13.26
C VAL A 22 10.72 -9.23 14.65
N HIS A 23 9.89 -8.84 15.60
CA HIS A 23 9.82 -9.47 16.90
C HIS A 23 9.44 -10.96 16.72
N PRO A 24 10.28 -11.92 17.15
CA PRO A 24 9.97 -13.33 17.01
C PRO A 24 8.97 -13.75 18.11
N ASN A 25 7.89 -14.41 17.70
CA ASN A 25 7.02 -15.25 18.54
C ASN A 25 6.04 -14.59 19.54
N MET A 26 5.37 -13.51 19.17
CA MET A 26 4.02 -13.26 19.73
C MET A 26 2.97 -13.57 18.65
N PRO A 27 1.81 -14.17 18.98
CA PRO A 27 0.68 -14.21 18.07
C PRO A 27 0.17 -12.78 17.92
N GLN A 28 0.85 -12.04 17.04
CA GLN A 28 0.44 -10.74 16.52
C GLN A 28 -0.78 -11.01 15.66
N GLN A 29 -1.92 -11.29 16.27
CA GLN A 29 -3.19 -10.94 15.66
C GLN A 29 -3.08 -9.43 15.48
N GLN A 30 -2.59 -8.98 14.33
CA GLN A 30 -2.53 -7.58 13.94
C GLN A 30 -3.97 -7.11 13.84
N GLN A 31 -4.54 -6.81 15.01
CA GLN A 31 -5.86 -6.26 15.19
C GLN A 31 -5.75 -4.80 14.80
N TYR A 32 -5.86 -4.58 13.49
CA TYR A 32 -6.04 -3.23 12.95
C TYR A 32 -7.38 -2.70 13.44
N SER A 33 -7.37 -1.46 13.93
CA SER A 33 -8.61 -0.77 14.25
C SER A 33 -9.42 -0.51 12.98
N ASP A 34 -10.75 -0.48 13.08
CA ASP A 34 -11.63 -0.07 11.97
C ASP A 34 -11.24 1.30 11.40
N TYR A 35 -10.70 2.18 12.23
CA TYR A 35 -10.17 3.47 11.78
C TYR A 35 -8.96 3.32 10.85
N GLU A 36 -8.00 2.47 11.22
CA GLU A 36 -6.80 2.23 10.42
C GLU A 36 -7.14 1.52 9.11
N LEU A 37 -8.04 0.53 9.17
CA LEU A 37 -8.55 -0.17 7.99
C LEU A 37 -9.30 0.77 7.07
N GLY A 38 -10.16 1.63 7.61
CA GLY A 38 -10.90 2.64 6.86
C GLY A 38 -10.00 3.67 6.20
N MET A 39 -9.00 4.18 6.93
CA MET A 39 -8.05 5.14 6.38
C MET A 39 -7.19 4.51 5.27
N THR A 40 -6.74 3.27 5.45
CA THR A 40 -5.95 2.55 4.45
C THR A 40 -6.79 2.25 3.21
N ALA A 41 -8.04 1.82 3.39
CA ALA A 41 -8.98 1.63 2.29
C ALA A 41 -9.24 2.95 1.54
N TYR A 42 -9.39 4.07 2.24
CA TYR A 42 -9.56 5.38 1.63
C TYR A 42 -8.34 5.79 0.78
N GLN A 43 -7.12 5.65 1.33
CA GLN A 43 -5.89 5.92 0.60
C GLN A 43 -5.74 5.03 -0.64
N TYR A 44 -6.12 3.75 -0.54
CA TYR A 44 -6.13 2.83 -1.67
C TYR A 44 -7.08 3.29 -2.78
N ASN A 45 -8.31 3.67 -2.41
CA ASN A 45 -9.30 4.14 -3.39
C ASN A 45 -8.89 5.48 -4.00
N LEU A 46 -8.31 6.39 -3.23
CA LEU A 46 -7.79 7.65 -3.76
C LEU A 46 -6.64 7.41 -4.73
N ALA A 47 -5.69 6.55 -4.37
CA ALA A 47 -4.56 6.21 -5.23
C ALA A 47 -5.03 5.69 -6.59
N TYR A 48 -5.98 4.75 -6.57
CA TYR A 48 -6.60 4.21 -7.78
C TYR A 48 -7.37 5.25 -8.60
N ARG A 49 -8.17 6.11 -7.95
CA ARG A 49 -9.00 7.10 -8.65
C ARG A 49 -8.21 8.26 -9.25
N MET A 50 -7.12 8.63 -8.60
CA MET A 50 -6.26 9.73 -9.02
C MET A 50 -5.09 9.25 -9.89
N ASP A 51 -4.95 7.94 -10.10
CA ASP A 51 -3.81 7.31 -10.77
C ASP A 51 -2.47 7.74 -10.16
N VAL A 52 -2.45 7.90 -8.83
CA VAL A 52 -1.24 8.25 -8.07
C VAL A 52 -0.67 7.01 -7.42
N GLU A 53 0.63 7.05 -7.12
CA GLU A 53 1.32 5.93 -6.48
C GLU A 53 0.67 5.57 -5.14
N LEU A 54 0.45 4.27 -4.93
CA LEU A 54 -0.10 3.75 -3.69
C LEU A 54 0.97 3.86 -2.59
N PRO A 55 0.63 4.41 -1.40
CA PRO A 55 1.56 4.40 -0.28
C PRO A 55 2.04 2.97 0.04
N PRO A 56 3.28 2.78 0.50
CA PRO A 56 3.80 1.47 0.84
C PRO A 56 3.09 0.93 2.08
N PHE A 57 2.17 -0.02 1.89
CA PHE A 57 1.47 -0.73 2.96
C PHE A 57 2.04 -2.14 3.12
N SER A 58 2.00 -2.66 4.35
CA SER A 58 2.45 -4.03 4.61
C SER A 58 1.46 -5.06 4.01
N PRO A 59 1.94 -6.22 3.53
CA PRO A 59 1.05 -7.25 2.99
C PRO A 59 -0.07 -7.72 3.95
N PRO A 60 0.17 -7.89 5.26
CA PRO A 60 -0.90 -8.24 6.21
C PRO A 60 -1.97 -7.15 6.34
N LEU A 61 -1.58 -5.87 6.28
CA LEU A 61 -2.52 -4.75 6.33
C LEU A 61 -3.40 -4.72 5.07
N LEU A 62 -2.81 -4.91 3.89
CA LEU A 62 -3.58 -4.97 2.64
C LEU A 62 -4.59 -6.11 2.65
N ALA A 63 -4.20 -7.30 3.11
CA ALA A 63 -5.12 -8.43 3.24
C ALA A 63 -6.26 -8.14 4.24
N ALA A 64 -5.97 -7.44 5.34
CA ALA A 64 -6.99 -7.02 6.30
C ALA A 64 -7.95 -5.98 5.69
N VAL A 65 -7.44 -5.02 4.90
CA VAL A 65 -8.22 -4.01 4.19
C VAL A 65 -9.14 -4.62 3.14
N GLU A 66 -8.70 -5.66 2.42
CA GLU A 66 -9.57 -6.38 1.49
C GLU A 66 -10.75 -7.04 2.23
N ARG A 67 -10.49 -7.70 3.36
CA ARG A 67 -11.55 -8.30 4.19
C ARG A 67 -12.47 -7.24 4.78
N TYR A 68 -11.93 -6.10 5.18
CA TYR A 68 -12.70 -4.95 5.66
C TYR A 68 -13.63 -4.42 4.57
N ARG A 69 -13.12 -4.16 3.35
CA ARG A 69 -13.90 -3.67 2.20
C ARG A 69 -14.99 -4.65 1.76
N ALA A 70 -14.78 -5.95 1.93
CA ALA A 70 -15.81 -6.95 1.67
C ALA A 70 -16.96 -6.92 2.70
N GLN A 71 -16.67 -6.50 3.94
CA GLN A 71 -17.65 -6.38 5.03
C GLN A 71 -18.34 -5.01 5.06
N THR A 72 -17.61 -3.95 4.71
CA THR A 72 -18.11 -2.58 4.60
C THR A 72 -18.09 -2.16 3.12
N PRO A 73 -19.08 -2.59 2.32
CA PRO A 73 -19.18 -2.11 0.95
C PRO A 73 -19.26 -0.58 0.99
N ILE A 74 -18.40 0.09 0.22
CA ILE A 74 -18.55 1.53 0.00
C ILE A 74 -19.94 1.70 -0.62
N PRO A 75 -20.87 2.41 0.04
CA PRO A 75 -22.21 2.53 -0.49
C PRO A 75 -22.11 3.14 -1.89
N PRO A 76 -22.77 2.55 -2.91
CA PRO A 76 -22.85 3.20 -4.21
C PRO A 76 -23.44 4.59 -3.96
N TYR A 77 -22.78 5.64 -4.47
CA TYR A 77 -23.34 6.99 -4.43
C TYR A 77 -24.76 6.90 -5.02
N TYR A 78 -25.77 7.15 -4.20
CA TYR A 78 -27.13 7.31 -4.72
C TYR A 78 -27.15 8.62 -5.50
N PRO A 79 -27.41 8.59 -6.82
CA PRO A 79 -27.75 9.82 -7.52
C PRO A 79 -29.12 10.26 -6.98
N LEU A 80 -29.19 11.50 -6.49
CA LEU A 80 -30.45 12.20 -6.21
C LEU A 80 -31.17 12.55 -7.51
#